data_AF-A0A7X7M6B5-F1
#
_entry.id   AF-A0A7X7M6B5-F1
#
_cell.length_a   1.000
_cell.length_b   1.000
_cell.length_c   1.000
_cell.angle_alpha   90.00
_cell.angle_beta   90.00
_cell.angle_gamma   90.00
#
_symmetry.space_group_name_H-M   'P 1'
#
loop_
_entity.id
_entity.type
_entity.pdbx_description
1 polymer ?
#
loop_
_entity_poly.entity_id
_entity_poly.type
_entity_poly.pdbx_seq_one_letter_code
_entity_poly.pdbx_strand_id
1 'polypeptide(L)'
;MTDSLNEKRDKLCTILDRHGKRGLVVCYSGGCDSTLLAAMAREAGVQPLLLLTFATPTISRYDLEAAADIAAGLGLQQRVSRLDTLLLPDMAENSRKRCYHCKLALYREALSIARTAGYGCVADGGNADDRAAHRPGNQAIDELGICQPLAEARLTKAEIRLLAASMGLPNADRPASPCLASRFPYGSRLDTELLQRVEQGESLLRELGLRNFRLRVHDDLARLEVARQETAAALLLGETINAGLRRLGYRYITLDLEELASGSFDRV
;
A
#
# COMPACT_ATOMS: atom_id res chain seq x y z
N MET A 1 -20.60 -22.87 7.11
CA MET A 1 -19.33 -23.58 7.28
C MET A 1 -18.23 -22.61 6.89
N THR A 2 -17.29 -22.36 7.80
CA THR A 2 -16.13 -21.50 7.52
C THR A 2 -15.11 -22.37 6.80
N ASP A 3 -14.78 -22.06 5.55
CA ASP A 3 -13.75 -22.79 4.80
C ASP A 3 -12.45 -22.80 5.61
N SER A 4 -11.74 -23.93 5.65
CA SER A 4 -10.43 -23.99 6.31
C SER A 4 -9.40 -23.14 5.55
N LEU A 5 -8.32 -22.71 6.23
CA LEU A 5 -7.28 -21.89 5.59
C LEU A 5 -6.65 -22.59 4.38
N ASN A 6 -6.49 -23.91 4.45
CA ASN A 6 -5.98 -24.73 3.34
C ASN A 6 -6.96 -24.77 2.17
N GLU A 7 -8.27 -24.93 2.42
CA GLU A 7 -9.28 -24.87 1.36
C GLU A 7 -9.27 -23.52 0.64
N LYS A 8 -9.12 -22.40 1.38
CA LYS A 8 -9.01 -21.06 0.78
C LYS A 8 -7.72 -20.91 -0.05
N ARG A 9 -6.60 -21.48 0.40
CA ARG A 9 -5.34 -21.52 -0.36
C ARG A 9 -5.49 -22.30 -1.66
N ASP A 10 -6.08 -23.50 -1.61
CA ASP A 10 -6.30 -24.34 -2.80
C ASP A 10 -7.26 -23.67 -3.79
N LYS A 11 -8.31 -23.01 -3.25
CA LYS A 11 -9.21 -22.18 -4.03
C LYS A 11 -8.47 -21.01 -4.70
N LEU A 12 -7.56 -20.34 -4.00
CA LEU A 12 -6.74 -19.28 -4.56
C LEU A 12 -5.87 -19.79 -5.72
N CYS A 13 -5.22 -20.96 -5.58
CA CYS A 13 -4.48 -21.59 -6.68
C CYS A 13 -5.36 -21.82 -7.92
N THR A 14 -6.57 -22.35 -7.72
CA THR A 14 -7.53 -22.58 -8.81
C THR A 14 -7.96 -21.27 -9.49
N ILE A 15 -8.19 -20.20 -8.71
CA ILE A 15 -8.53 -18.88 -9.24
C ILE A 15 -7.37 -18.31 -10.07
N LEU A 16 -6.14 -18.45 -9.57
CA LEU A 16 -4.93 -17.96 -10.23
C LEU A 16 -4.62 -18.72 -11.52
N ASP A 17 -4.77 -20.04 -11.54
CA ASP A 17 -4.65 -20.85 -12.77
C ASP A 17 -5.64 -20.34 -13.84
N ARG A 18 -6.91 -20.16 -13.46
CA ARG A 18 -7.96 -19.69 -14.37
C ARG A 18 -7.68 -18.30 -14.94
N HIS A 19 -7.32 -17.32 -14.10
CA HIS A 19 -7.03 -15.95 -14.53
C HIS A 19 -5.68 -15.83 -15.26
N GLY A 20 -4.71 -16.68 -14.88
CA GLY A 20 -3.33 -16.65 -15.33
C GLY A 20 -3.03 -17.45 -16.60
N LYS A 21 -4.03 -18.10 -17.24
CA LYS A 21 -3.83 -18.95 -18.43
C LYS A 21 -3.05 -18.29 -19.58
N ARG A 22 -3.13 -16.98 -19.71
CA ARG A 22 -2.41 -16.17 -20.72
C ARG A 22 -1.44 -15.18 -20.07
N GLY A 23 -0.90 -15.55 -18.92
CA GLY A 23 -0.05 -14.70 -18.10
C GLY A 23 -0.83 -13.70 -17.24
N LEU A 24 -0.17 -13.26 -16.17
CA LEU A 24 -0.72 -12.39 -15.14
C LEU A 24 0.19 -11.19 -14.87
N VAL A 25 -0.40 -9.99 -14.83
CA VAL A 25 0.24 -8.82 -14.23
C VAL A 25 -0.31 -8.64 -12.82
N VAL A 26 0.56 -8.60 -11.81
CA VAL A 26 0.19 -8.27 -10.43
C VAL A 26 0.55 -6.81 -10.17
N CYS A 27 -0.45 -5.98 -9.88
CA CYS A 27 -0.25 -4.63 -9.35
C CYS A 27 0.40 -4.74 -7.97
N TYR A 28 1.72 -4.53 -7.92
CA TYR A 28 2.59 -4.93 -6.82
C TYR A 28 3.07 -3.72 -6.03
N SER A 29 2.67 -3.66 -4.75
CA SER A 29 2.99 -2.57 -3.83
C SER A 29 4.10 -2.89 -2.81
N GLY A 30 4.57 -4.14 -2.76
CA GLY A 30 5.49 -4.59 -1.71
C GLY A 30 4.85 -4.80 -0.32
N GLY A 31 3.54 -4.60 -0.21
CA GLY A 31 2.77 -4.98 0.98
C GLY A 31 2.54 -6.50 1.05
N CYS A 32 2.15 -6.98 2.24
CA CYS A 32 1.91 -8.41 2.50
C CYS A 32 0.93 -9.02 1.48
N ASP A 33 -0.22 -8.37 1.24
CA ASP A 33 -1.27 -8.88 0.35
C ASP A 33 -0.79 -9.05 -1.09
N SER A 34 -0.17 -8.03 -1.69
CA SER A 34 0.32 -8.10 -3.07
C SER A 34 1.54 -9.03 -3.22
N THR A 35 2.32 -9.20 -2.15
CA THR A 35 3.44 -10.16 -2.10
C THR A 35 2.94 -11.60 -2.03
N LEU A 36 1.95 -11.88 -1.17
CA LEU A 36 1.31 -13.19 -1.11
C LEU A 36 0.66 -13.54 -2.44
N LEU A 37 -0.06 -12.60 -3.06
CA LEU A 37 -0.67 -12.81 -4.37
C LEU A 37 0.36 -13.21 -5.43
N ALA A 38 1.49 -12.50 -5.48
CA ALA A 38 2.58 -12.81 -6.41
C ALA A 38 3.23 -14.17 -6.11
N ALA A 39 3.48 -14.49 -4.85
CA ALA A 39 4.06 -15.77 -4.43
C ALA A 39 3.13 -16.96 -4.75
N MET A 40 1.83 -16.81 -4.50
CA MET A 40 0.81 -17.80 -4.82
C MET A 40 0.63 -17.96 -6.33
N ALA A 41 0.71 -16.88 -7.12
CA ALA A 41 0.67 -16.97 -8.58
C ALA A 41 1.83 -17.80 -9.13
N ARG A 42 3.04 -17.58 -8.59
CA ARG A 42 4.21 -18.41 -8.92
C ARG A 42 4.02 -19.85 -8.49
N GLU A 43 3.52 -20.10 -7.28
CA GLU A 43 3.27 -21.46 -6.78
C GLU A 43 2.24 -22.21 -7.63
N ALA A 44 1.19 -21.52 -8.10
CA ALA A 44 0.19 -22.05 -9.02
C ALA A 44 0.73 -22.27 -10.46
N GLY A 45 2.00 -21.97 -10.73
CA GLY A 45 2.62 -22.16 -12.04
C GLY A 45 2.22 -21.12 -13.09
N VAL A 46 1.66 -19.97 -12.70
CA VAL A 46 1.24 -18.93 -13.64
C VAL A 46 2.46 -18.34 -14.35
N GLN A 47 2.51 -18.48 -15.67
CA GLN A 47 3.53 -17.85 -16.52
C GLN A 47 2.92 -17.37 -17.86
N PRO A 48 3.39 -16.23 -18.42
CA PRO A 48 4.33 -15.30 -17.81
C PRO A 48 3.72 -14.53 -16.62
N LEU A 49 4.54 -14.17 -15.63
CA LEU A 49 4.14 -13.40 -14.45
C LEU A 49 4.95 -12.11 -14.37
N LEU A 50 4.27 -10.96 -14.23
CA LEU A 50 4.89 -9.65 -14.09
C LEU A 50 4.43 -8.96 -12.82
N LEU A 51 5.38 -8.50 -12.00
CA LEU A 51 5.08 -7.59 -10.89
C LEU A 51 5.18 -6.15 -11.42
N LEU A 52 4.08 -5.41 -11.41
CA LEU A 52 4.03 -4.02 -11.86
C LEU A 52 3.90 -3.10 -10.65
N THR A 53 4.95 -2.36 -10.35
CA THR A 53 4.96 -1.34 -9.28
C THR A 53 4.81 0.04 -9.88
N PHE A 54 3.96 0.87 -9.27
CA PHE A 54 3.80 2.26 -9.66
C PHE A 54 4.67 3.15 -8.79
N ALA A 55 5.52 3.97 -9.41
CA ALA A 55 6.23 5.05 -8.75
C ALA A 55 5.45 6.36 -8.99
N THR A 56 4.84 6.88 -7.93
CA THR A 56 4.08 8.13 -7.93
C THR A 56 4.59 9.05 -6.82
N PRO A 57 4.32 10.37 -6.88
CA PRO A 57 4.72 11.28 -5.79
C PRO A 57 4.13 10.92 -4.43
N THR A 58 3.06 10.12 -4.39
CA THR A 58 2.37 9.75 -3.15
C THR A 58 2.82 8.41 -2.57
N ILE A 59 3.76 7.72 -3.20
CA ILE A 59 4.36 6.49 -2.69
C ILE A 59 5.77 6.82 -2.22
N SER A 60 6.11 6.41 -1.00
CA SER A 60 7.45 6.67 -0.45
C SER A 60 8.52 5.85 -1.16
N ARG A 61 9.71 6.41 -1.33
CA ARG A 61 10.93 5.74 -1.75
C ARG A 61 11.24 4.53 -0.86
N TYR A 62 11.02 4.64 0.45
CA TYR A 62 11.16 3.51 1.38
C TYR A 62 10.26 2.32 0.98
N ASP A 63 9.01 2.59 0.60
CA ASP A 63 8.11 1.53 0.16
C ASP A 63 8.49 0.98 -1.23
N LEU A 64 8.96 1.82 -2.15
CA LEU A 64 9.45 1.40 -3.47
C LEU A 64 10.71 0.53 -3.39
N GLU A 65 11.69 0.93 -2.60
CA GLU A 65 12.94 0.19 -2.37
C GLU A 65 12.64 -1.16 -1.74
N ALA A 66 11.84 -1.17 -0.67
CA ALA A 66 11.48 -2.41 -0.01
C ALA A 66 10.65 -3.34 -0.91
N ALA A 67 9.78 -2.81 -1.79
CA ALA A 67 9.09 -3.62 -2.79
C ALA A 67 10.09 -4.26 -3.77
N ALA A 68 11.09 -3.50 -4.23
CA ALA A 68 12.12 -4.01 -5.13
C ALA A 68 12.97 -5.11 -4.47
N ASP A 69 13.40 -4.90 -3.23
CA ASP A 69 14.19 -5.88 -2.47
C ASP A 69 13.42 -7.19 -2.26
N ILE A 70 12.14 -7.10 -1.93
CA ILE A 70 11.27 -8.28 -1.75
C ILE A 70 11.08 -9.01 -3.07
N ALA A 71 10.78 -8.30 -4.16
CA ALA A 71 10.61 -8.92 -5.48
C ALA A 71 11.90 -9.63 -5.94
N ALA A 72 13.05 -8.99 -5.74
CA ALA A 72 14.37 -9.55 -6.05
C ALA A 72 14.68 -10.78 -5.18
N GLY A 73 14.40 -10.72 -3.87
CA GLY A 73 14.57 -11.87 -2.95
C GLY A 73 13.65 -13.05 -3.28
N LEU A 74 12.50 -12.79 -3.90
CA LEU A 74 11.63 -13.82 -4.44
C LEU A 74 12.02 -14.25 -5.86
N GLY A 75 13.02 -13.65 -6.51
CA GLY A 75 13.37 -13.98 -7.90
C GLY A 75 12.22 -13.72 -8.88
N LEU A 76 11.38 -12.72 -8.59
CA LEU A 76 10.24 -12.33 -9.43
C LEU A 76 10.57 -11.09 -10.25
N GLN A 77 10.25 -11.11 -11.54
CA GLN A 77 10.49 -9.97 -12.42
C GLN A 77 9.57 -8.80 -12.06
N GLN A 78 10.18 -7.70 -11.63
CA GLN A 78 9.50 -6.44 -11.37
C GLN A 78 9.71 -5.44 -12.50
N ARG A 79 8.65 -4.72 -12.88
CA ARG A 79 8.69 -3.52 -13.71
C ARG A 79 8.13 -2.34 -12.92
N VAL A 80 8.83 -1.22 -12.96
CA VAL A 80 8.37 0.04 -12.38
C VAL A 80 7.77 0.92 -13.48
N SER A 81 6.51 1.34 -13.34
CA SER A 81 5.90 2.38 -14.17
C SER A 81 5.82 3.69 -13.38
N ARG A 82 6.25 4.79 -14.00
CA ARG A 82 6.26 6.12 -13.38
C ARG A 82 5.02 6.89 -13.81
N LEU A 83 4.24 7.37 -12.86
CA LEU A 83 3.04 8.15 -13.10
C LEU A 83 3.00 9.33 -12.13
N ASP A 84 2.90 10.54 -12.68
CA ASP A 84 2.67 11.71 -11.86
C ASP A 84 1.19 11.87 -11.56
N THR A 85 0.77 11.31 -10.42
CA THR A 85 -0.62 11.38 -9.98
C THR A 85 -1.03 12.77 -9.51
N LEU A 86 -0.11 13.70 -9.25
CA LEU A 86 -0.45 15.08 -8.91
C LEU A 86 -0.94 15.89 -10.12
N LEU A 87 -0.78 15.37 -11.34
CA LEU A 87 -1.43 15.93 -12.52
C LEU A 87 -2.94 15.67 -12.56
N LEU A 88 -3.46 14.79 -11.69
CA LEU A 88 -4.89 14.51 -11.56
C LEU A 88 -5.50 15.51 -10.54
N PRO A 89 -6.53 16.30 -10.91
CA PRO A 89 -7.11 17.32 -10.02
C PRO A 89 -7.54 16.77 -8.65
N ASP A 90 -8.28 15.66 -8.61
CA ASP A 90 -8.72 15.03 -7.34
C ASP A 90 -7.58 14.58 -6.43
N MET A 91 -6.42 14.25 -7.01
CA MET A 91 -5.22 13.91 -6.23
C MET A 91 -4.53 15.16 -5.72
N ALA A 92 -4.33 16.17 -6.58
CA ALA A 92 -3.74 17.45 -6.20
C ALA A 92 -4.55 18.18 -5.12
N GLU A 93 -5.88 18.06 -5.14
CA GLU A 93 -6.79 18.68 -4.17
C GLU A 93 -7.05 17.79 -2.94
N ASN A 94 -6.43 16.60 -2.88
CA ASN A 94 -6.65 15.61 -1.84
C ASN A 94 -8.14 15.34 -1.57
N SER A 95 -8.94 15.23 -2.63
CA SER A 95 -10.39 15.11 -2.52
C SER A 95 -10.79 13.78 -1.86
N ARG A 96 -12.03 13.66 -1.38
CA ARG A 96 -12.56 12.38 -0.89
C ARG A 96 -12.60 11.29 -1.98
N LYS A 97 -12.51 11.67 -3.26
CA LYS A 97 -12.47 10.77 -4.42
C LYS A 97 -11.06 10.52 -4.93
N ARG A 98 -10.01 11.10 -4.33
CA ARG A 98 -8.60 10.93 -4.77
C ARG A 98 -8.22 9.46 -5.03
N CYS A 99 -8.65 8.55 -4.15
CA CYS A 99 -8.33 7.12 -4.25
C CYS A 99 -8.97 6.46 -5.48
N TYR A 100 -10.17 6.88 -5.87
CA TYR A 100 -10.84 6.42 -7.08
C TYR A 100 -10.05 6.87 -8.32
N HIS A 101 -9.78 8.18 -8.45
CA HIS A 101 -9.07 8.74 -9.60
C HIS A 101 -7.63 8.23 -9.73
N CYS A 102 -6.93 8.06 -8.60
CA CYS A 102 -5.61 7.44 -8.55
C CYS A 102 -5.66 6.01 -9.11
N LYS A 103 -6.50 5.13 -8.53
CA LYS A 103 -6.60 3.74 -8.99
C LYS A 103 -7.03 3.64 -10.45
N LEU A 104 -7.96 4.49 -10.89
CA LEU A 104 -8.39 4.55 -12.28
C LEU A 104 -7.21 4.83 -13.24
N ALA A 105 -6.34 5.78 -12.90
CA ALA A 105 -5.14 6.09 -13.69
C ALA A 105 -4.12 4.94 -13.66
N LEU A 106 -3.79 4.42 -12.46
CA LEU A 106 -2.82 3.33 -12.30
C LEU A 106 -3.25 2.06 -13.05
N TYR A 107 -4.50 1.66 -12.91
CA TYR A 107 -4.97 0.41 -13.52
C TYR A 107 -5.22 0.55 -15.03
N ARG A 108 -5.54 1.74 -15.55
CA ARG A 108 -5.52 1.97 -17.01
C ARG A 108 -4.12 1.77 -17.60
N GLU A 109 -3.10 2.27 -16.92
CA GLU A 109 -1.70 2.03 -17.29
C GLU A 109 -1.36 0.53 -17.21
N ALA A 110 -1.76 -0.16 -16.13
CA ALA A 110 -1.56 -1.61 -16.01
C ALA A 110 -2.18 -2.39 -17.17
N LEU A 111 -3.42 -2.09 -17.52
CA LEU A 111 -4.14 -2.73 -18.62
C LEU A 111 -3.48 -2.43 -19.98
N SER A 112 -2.97 -1.21 -20.18
CA SER A 112 -2.21 -0.83 -21.37
C SER A 112 -0.92 -1.65 -21.51
N ILE A 113 -0.15 -1.75 -20.42
CA ILE A 113 1.07 -2.56 -20.35
C ILE A 113 0.75 -4.03 -20.59
N ALA A 114 -0.26 -4.58 -19.91
CA ALA A 114 -0.67 -5.97 -20.02
C ALA A 114 -1.04 -6.31 -21.48
N ARG A 115 -1.86 -5.47 -22.11
CA ARG A 115 -2.27 -5.64 -23.52
C ARG A 115 -1.08 -5.61 -24.47
N THR A 116 -0.19 -4.65 -24.30
CA THR A 116 0.99 -4.47 -25.16
C THR A 116 1.97 -5.64 -25.04
N ALA A 117 2.13 -6.19 -23.83
CA ALA A 117 3.03 -7.30 -23.55
C ALA A 117 2.36 -8.68 -23.62
N GLY A 118 1.08 -8.77 -24.01
CA GLY A 118 0.38 -10.02 -24.26
C GLY A 118 -0.16 -10.76 -23.03
N TYR A 119 -0.24 -10.12 -21.86
CA TYR A 119 -0.82 -10.69 -20.64
C TYR A 119 -2.35 -10.73 -20.68
N GLY A 120 -2.94 -11.77 -20.09
CA GLY A 120 -4.39 -12.01 -20.11
C GLY A 120 -5.21 -11.37 -19.00
N CYS A 121 -4.63 -11.16 -17.81
CA CYS A 121 -5.30 -10.53 -16.66
C CYS A 121 -4.34 -9.58 -15.93
N VAL A 122 -4.93 -8.55 -15.33
CA VAL A 122 -4.30 -7.67 -14.34
C VAL A 122 -4.99 -7.93 -13.00
N ALA A 123 -4.21 -8.23 -11.96
CA ALA A 123 -4.71 -8.49 -10.63
C ALA A 123 -4.21 -7.48 -9.59
N ASP A 124 -5.07 -7.19 -8.62
CA ASP A 124 -4.79 -6.37 -7.44
C ASP A 124 -4.85 -7.20 -6.15
N GLY A 125 -4.09 -6.78 -5.14
CA GLY A 125 -3.98 -7.46 -3.85
C GLY A 125 -5.18 -7.26 -2.90
N GLY A 126 -6.31 -6.71 -3.34
CA GLY A 126 -7.46 -6.55 -2.46
C GLY A 126 -8.03 -7.88 -1.96
N ASN A 127 -8.42 -7.86 -0.68
CA ASN A 127 -8.82 -9.03 0.10
C ASN A 127 -10.30 -8.95 0.52
N ALA A 128 -10.78 -9.95 1.27
CA ALA A 128 -12.18 -10.01 1.68
C ALA A 128 -12.61 -8.83 2.57
N ASP A 129 -11.75 -8.39 3.49
CA ASP A 129 -12.04 -7.27 4.39
C ASP A 129 -12.14 -5.94 3.63
N ASP A 130 -11.28 -5.74 2.62
CA ASP A 130 -11.30 -4.54 1.79
C ASP A 130 -12.56 -4.46 0.91
N ARG A 131 -13.14 -5.59 0.49
CA ARG A 131 -14.43 -5.62 -0.25
C ARG A 131 -15.62 -5.32 0.65
N ALA A 132 -15.56 -5.72 1.92
CA ALA A 132 -16.61 -5.40 2.89
C ALA A 132 -16.63 -3.89 3.22
N ALA A 133 -15.47 -3.21 3.11
CA ALA A 133 -15.38 -1.77 3.27
C ALA A 133 -15.86 -1.02 2.00
N HIS A 134 -16.85 -0.13 2.13
CA HIS A 134 -17.29 0.73 1.03
C HIS A 134 -16.26 1.84 0.75
N ARG A 135 -15.19 1.50 0.01
CA ARG A 135 -14.11 2.43 -0.35
C ARG A 135 -14.25 2.89 -1.81
N PRO A 136 -14.12 4.20 -2.10
CA PRO A 136 -14.20 4.73 -3.46
C PRO A 136 -13.23 4.05 -4.45
N GLY A 137 -12.10 3.56 -3.96
CA GLY A 137 -11.12 2.84 -4.78
C GLY A 137 -11.60 1.50 -5.34
N ASN A 138 -12.59 0.85 -4.73
CA ASN A 138 -13.14 -0.42 -5.23
C ASN A 138 -14.00 -0.22 -6.49
N GLN A 139 -14.61 0.95 -6.62
CA GLN A 139 -15.38 1.31 -7.82
C GLN A 139 -14.50 1.26 -9.09
N ALA A 140 -13.27 1.80 -9.04
CA ALA A 140 -12.35 1.77 -10.18
C ALA A 140 -11.92 0.35 -10.57
N ILE A 141 -11.82 -0.55 -9.59
CA ILE A 141 -11.48 -1.97 -9.81
C ILE A 141 -12.61 -2.66 -10.57
N ASP A 142 -13.84 -2.46 -10.11
CA ASP A 142 -15.03 -3.06 -10.70
C ASP A 142 -15.27 -2.52 -12.13
N GLU A 143 -15.13 -1.21 -12.34
CA GLU A 143 -15.28 -0.57 -13.66
C GLU A 143 -14.25 -1.04 -14.68
N LEU A 144 -13.01 -1.31 -14.25
CA LEU A 144 -11.91 -1.72 -15.13
C LEU A 144 -11.76 -3.24 -15.24
N GLY A 145 -12.55 -4.02 -14.50
CA GLY A 145 -12.47 -5.48 -14.49
C GLY A 145 -11.14 -6.02 -13.95
N ILE A 146 -10.54 -5.33 -12.97
CA ILE A 146 -9.29 -5.78 -12.35
C ILE A 146 -9.58 -6.99 -11.44
N CYS A 147 -8.87 -8.09 -11.69
CA CYS A 147 -9.02 -9.34 -10.96
C CYS A 147 -8.62 -9.13 -9.47
N GLN A 148 -9.35 -9.68 -8.50
CA GLN A 148 -8.94 -9.67 -7.07
C GLN A 148 -8.94 -11.08 -6.47
N PRO A 149 -7.94 -11.92 -6.82
CA PRO A 149 -7.95 -13.34 -6.46
C PRO A 149 -8.05 -13.63 -4.97
N LEU A 150 -7.43 -12.80 -4.12
CA LEU A 150 -7.50 -12.96 -2.65
C LEU A 150 -8.93 -12.74 -2.14
N ALA A 151 -9.63 -11.72 -2.64
CA ALA A 151 -11.03 -11.49 -2.32
C ALA A 151 -11.95 -12.60 -2.86
N GLU A 152 -11.74 -13.08 -4.10
CA GLU A 152 -12.48 -14.22 -4.68
C GLU A 152 -12.30 -15.51 -3.85
N ALA A 153 -11.11 -15.72 -3.30
CA ALA A 153 -10.78 -16.82 -2.39
C ALA A 153 -11.34 -16.60 -0.97
N ARG A 154 -11.94 -15.44 -0.68
CA ARG A 154 -12.45 -15.05 0.65
C ARG A 154 -11.37 -15.04 1.74
N LEU A 155 -10.15 -14.70 1.36
CA LEU A 155 -9.05 -14.55 2.30
C LEU A 155 -9.17 -13.21 3.02
N THR A 156 -9.22 -13.27 4.35
CA THR A 156 -9.13 -12.11 5.24
C THR A 156 -7.67 -11.69 5.41
N LYS A 157 -7.45 -10.48 5.90
CA LYS A 157 -6.12 -9.94 6.17
C LYS A 157 -5.35 -10.76 7.21
N ALA A 158 -6.04 -11.30 8.22
CA ALA A 158 -5.42 -12.17 9.21
C ALA A 158 -4.92 -13.48 8.57
N GLU A 159 -5.74 -14.11 7.74
CA GLU A 159 -5.39 -15.33 7.01
C GLU A 159 -4.26 -15.11 6.00
N ILE A 160 -4.25 -13.96 5.31
CA ILE A 160 -3.17 -13.56 4.41
C ILE A 160 -1.83 -13.51 5.16
N ARG A 161 -1.80 -12.92 6.35
CA ARG A 161 -0.57 -12.87 7.17
C ARG A 161 -0.10 -14.25 7.61
N LEU A 162 -1.03 -15.13 8.00
CA LEU A 162 -0.71 -16.51 8.36
C LEU A 162 -0.10 -17.27 7.18
N LEU A 163 -0.70 -17.15 5.99
CA LEU A 163 -0.18 -17.77 4.77
C LEU A 163 1.19 -17.19 4.40
N ALA A 164 1.33 -15.86 4.42
CA ALA A 164 2.59 -15.18 4.14
C ALA A 164 3.70 -15.65 5.08
N ALA A 165 3.41 -15.76 6.38
CA ALA A 165 4.36 -16.26 7.38
C ALA A 165 4.73 -17.74 7.11
N SER A 166 3.74 -18.60 6.81
CA SER A 166 4.01 -20.01 6.49
C SER A 166 4.85 -20.21 5.23
N MET A 167 4.81 -19.26 4.30
CA MET A 167 5.60 -19.25 3.08
C MET A 167 6.97 -18.57 3.26
N GLY A 168 7.29 -18.09 4.48
CA GLY A 168 8.53 -17.40 4.77
C GLY A 168 8.65 -16.03 4.09
N LEU A 169 7.53 -15.36 3.78
CA LEU A 169 7.57 -14.04 3.17
C LEU A 169 8.10 -13.00 4.18
N PRO A 170 9.11 -12.19 3.81
CA PRO A 170 9.83 -11.31 4.74
C PRO A 170 9.00 -10.12 5.26
N ASN A 171 7.84 -9.88 4.67
CA ASN A 171 6.94 -8.77 5.00
C ASN A 171 5.59 -9.23 5.55
N ALA A 172 5.49 -10.46 6.06
CA ALA A 172 4.25 -11.01 6.60
C ALA A 172 3.67 -10.16 7.76
N ASP A 173 4.55 -9.63 8.61
CA ASP A 173 4.24 -8.77 9.76
C ASP A 173 4.35 -7.27 9.42
N ARG A 174 4.77 -6.91 8.20
CA ARG A 174 4.96 -5.51 7.80
C ARG A 174 3.66 -4.74 7.99
N PRO A 175 3.69 -3.60 8.70
CA PRO A 175 2.52 -2.75 8.85
C PRO A 175 2.03 -2.25 7.50
N ALA A 176 0.70 -2.07 7.37
CA ALA A 176 0.15 -1.45 6.16
C ALA A 176 0.77 -0.06 5.99
N SER A 177 1.20 0.32 4.78
CA SER A 177 1.70 1.67 4.48
C SER A 177 0.78 2.34 3.46
N PRO A 178 -0.22 3.14 3.91
CA PRO A 178 -1.04 3.93 3.00
C PRO A 178 -0.21 5.02 2.31
N CYS A 179 -0.68 5.52 1.17
CA CYS A 179 -0.03 6.60 0.45
C CYS A 179 0.23 7.85 1.33
N LEU A 180 1.26 8.63 0.99
CA LEU A 180 1.66 9.85 1.71
C LEU A 180 0.55 10.90 1.76
N ALA A 181 -0.34 10.94 0.76
CA ALA A 181 -1.52 11.82 0.76
C ALA A 181 -2.44 11.62 1.99
N SER A 182 -2.43 10.42 2.58
CA SER A 182 -3.19 10.15 3.81
C SER A 182 -2.67 10.91 5.04
N ARG A 183 -1.48 11.53 4.99
CA ARG A 183 -0.94 12.33 6.10
C ARG A 183 -1.59 13.70 6.19
N PHE A 184 -2.34 14.10 5.16
CA PHE A 184 -2.99 15.40 5.08
C PHE A 184 -4.52 15.26 5.17
N PRO A 185 -5.21 16.21 5.82
CA PRO A 185 -6.66 16.29 5.79
C PRO A 185 -7.21 16.34 4.37
N TYR A 186 -8.40 15.78 4.15
CA TYR A 186 -9.09 15.93 2.86
C TYR A 186 -9.26 17.41 2.50
N GLY A 187 -9.10 17.74 1.22
CA GLY A 187 -9.15 19.12 0.73
C GLY A 187 -7.83 19.89 0.83
N SER A 188 -6.80 19.34 1.49
CA SER A 188 -5.46 19.92 1.48
C SER A 188 -4.88 19.87 0.06
N ARG A 189 -4.37 21.00 -0.44
CA ARG A 189 -3.68 20.99 -1.73
C ARG A 189 -2.31 20.32 -1.57
N LEU A 190 -2.10 19.20 -2.26
CA LEU A 190 -0.85 18.46 -2.27
C LEU A 190 0.07 18.98 -3.37
N ASP A 191 1.35 19.03 -3.05
CA ASP A 191 2.43 19.22 -4.00
C ASP A 191 3.60 18.30 -3.65
N THR A 192 4.60 18.30 -4.53
CA THR A 192 5.80 17.48 -4.38
C THR A 192 6.60 17.85 -3.14
N GLU A 193 6.67 19.13 -2.78
CA GLU A 193 7.47 19.59 -1.64
C GLU A 193 6.87 19.10 -0.32
N LEU A 194 5.55 19.23 -0.15
CA LEU A 194 4.82 18.75 1.01
C LEU A 194 4.97 17.23 1.18
N LEU A 195 4.85 16.48 0.09
CA LEU A 195 5.00 15.02 0.11
C LEU A 195 6.44 14.59 0.44
N GLN A 196 7.44 15.28 -0.10
CA GLN A 196 8.85 15.04 0.23
C GLN A 196 9.16 15.39 1.68
N ARG A 197 8.63 16.51 2.19
CA ARG A 197 8.83 16.94 3.57
C ARG A 197 8.30 15.91 4.57
N VAL A 198 7.08 15.41 4.35
CA VAL A 198 6.51 14.37 5.23
C VAL A 198 7.25 13.04 5.08
N GLU A 199 7.68 12.67 3.87
CA GLU A 199 8.50 11.47 3.65
C GLU A 199 9.84 11.54 4.38
N GLN A 200 10.53 12.68 4.35
CA GLN A 200 11.76 12.91 5.09
C GLN A 200 11.53 12.82 6.59
N GLY A 201 10.43 13.40 7.08
CA GLY A 201 10.02 13.28 8.48
C GLY A 201 9.78 11.83 8.89
N GLU A 202 9.04 11.05 8.08
CA GLU A 202 8.85 9.62 8.36
C GLU A 202 10.14 8.81 8.24
N SER A 203 11.08 9.21 7.39
CA SER A 203 12.38 8.54 7.27
C SER A 203 13.23 8.75 8.53
N LEU A 204 13.27 9.99 9.04
CA LEU A 204 13.90 10.29 10.32
C LEU A 204 13.30 9.46 11.47
N LEU A 205 11.98 9.34 11.54
CA LEU A 205 11.32 8.54 12.58
C LEU A 205 11.68 7.05 12.50
N ARG A 206 11.81 6.50 11.28
CA ARG A 206 12.30 5.11 11.06
C ARG A 206 13.74 4.94 11.51
N GLU A 207 14.62 5.90 11.21
CA GLU A 207 16.04 5.87 11.61
C GLU A 207 16.19 5.89 13.14
N LEU A 208 15.26 6.56 13.84
CA LEU A 208 15.19 6.54 15.30
C LEU A 208 14.59 5.25 15.89
N GLY A 209 14.22 4.28 15.04
CA GLY A 209 13.77 2.95 15.45
C GLY A 209 12.26 2.78 15.56
N LEU A 210 11.44 3.82 15.29
CA LEU A 210 9.99 3.67 15.23
C LEU A 210 9.58 2.88 13.98
N ARG A 211 8.57 2.01 14.12
CA ARG A 211 8.11 1.11 13.03
C ARG A 211 6.64 1.33 12.70
N ASN A 212 5.80 1.60 13.69
CA ASN A 212 4.35 1.72 13.57
C ASN A 212 3.88 3.13 13.88
N PHE A 213 4.11 4.04 12.94
CA PHE A 213 3.77 5.45 13.14
C PHE A 213 3.22 6.13 11.87
N ARG A 214 2.64 7.31 12.06
CA ARG A 214 2.27 8.25 11.00
C ARG A 214 2.60 9.67 11.40
N LEU A 215 3.18 10.42 10.48
CA LEU A 215 3.39 11.85 10.66
C LEU A 215 2.27 12.62 9.95
N ARG A 216 1.19 12.96 10.68
CA ARG A 216 0.11 13.77 10.12
C ARG A 216 0.52 15.22 10.06
N VAL A 217 0.06 15.92 9.03
CA VAL A 217 0.38 17.33 8.80
C VAL A 217 -0.91 18.15 8.85
N HIS A 218 -0.89 19.18 9.69
CA HIS A 218 -1.93 20.21 9.80
C HIS A 218 -1.24 21.56 9.64
N ASP A 219 -1.16 22.07 8.41
CA ASP A 219 -0.39 23.28 8.06
C ASP A 219 1.08 23.22 8.56
N ASP A 220 1.45 24.03 9.56
CA ASP A 220 2.79 24.06 10.14
C ASP A 220 2.97 23.10 11.34
N LEU A 221 1.95 22.33 11.68
CA LEU A 221 1.95 21.34 12.75
C LEU A 221 2.16 19.92 12.21
N ALA A 222 3.13 19.22 12.80
CA ALA A 222 3.33 17.78 12.63
C ALA A 222 2.78 17.03 13.86
N ARG A 223 1.74 16.22 13.64
CA ARG A 223 1.15 15.35 14.67
C ARG A 223 1.60 13.91 14.45
N LEU A 224 2.40 13.40 15.37
CA LEU A 224 2.89 12.04 15.37
C LEU A 224 1.85 11.10 15.99
N GLU A 225 1.34 10.16 15.20
CA GLU A 225 0.57 9.01 15.68
C GLU A 225 1.51 7.81 15.79
N VAL A 226 1.51 7.08 16.91
CA VAL A 226 2.31 5.85 17.09
C VAL A 226 1.44 4.72 17.63
N ALA A 227 1.86 3.48 17.41
CA ALA A 227 1.25 2.34 18.10
C ALA A 227 1.54 2.42 19.61
N ARG A 228 0.63 1.89 20.45
CA ARG A 228 0.74 1.94 21.92
C ARG A 228 2.10 1.50 22.44
N GLN A 229 2.64 0.41 21.88
CA GLN A 229 3.94 -0.12 22.31
C GLN A 229 5.13 0.81 21.99
N GLU A 230 4.96 1.80 21.11
CA GLU A 230 5.99 2.75 20.70
C GLU A 230 5.85 4.12 21.39
N THR A 231 4.77 4.37 22.13
CA THR A 231 4.52 5.65 22.82
C THR A 231 5.65 6.05 23.76
N ALA A 232 6.13 5.12 24.59
CA ALA A 232 7.22 5.39 25.53
C ALA A 232 8.53 5.73 24.80
N ALA A 233 8.84 5.01 23.72
CA ALA A 233 10.02 5.30 22.90
C ALA A 233 9.93 6.68 22.24
N ALA A 234 8.76 7.05 21.69
CA ALA A 234 8.55 8.36 21.08
C ALA A 234 8.72 9.51 22.09
N LEU A 235 8.25 9.35 23.34
CA LEU A 235 8.43 10.33 24.40
C LEU A 235 9.90 10.49 24.80
N LEU A 236 10.63 9.38 24.97
CA LEU A 236 12.06 9.41 25.27
C LEU A 236 12.89 10.09 24.16
N LEU A 237 12.47 9.92 22.90
CA LEU A 237 13.11 10.52 21.73
C LEU A 237 12.61 11.94 21.42
N GLY A 238 11.75 12.52 22.27
CA GLY A 238 11.00 13.74 21.98
C GLY A 238 11.87 14.93 21.57
N GLU A 239 13.01 15.15 22.23
CA GLU A 239 13.94 16.23 21.88
C GLU A 239 14.55 16.04 20.47
N THR A 240 14.99 14.82 20.16
CA THR A 240 15.57 14.47 18.86
C THR A 240 14.54 14.59 17.73
N ILE A 241 13.32 14.08 17.97
CA ILE A 241 12.20 14.18 17.04
C ILE A 241 11.86 15.65 16.78
N ASN A 242 11.73 16.46 17.84
CA ASN A 242 11.45 17.88 17.75
C ASN A 242 12.52 18.62 16.93
N ALA A 243 13.80 18.41 17.25
CA ALA A 243 14.90 19.05 16.52
C ALA A 243 14.92 18.65 15.04
N GLY A 244 14.68 17.37 14.75
CA GLY A 244 14.61 16.83 13.39
C GLY A 244 13.48 17.44 12.55
N LEU A 245 12.26 17.38 13.06
CA LEU A 245 11.07 17.88 12.36
C LEU A 245 11.07 19.42 12.23
N ARG A 246 11.63 20.15 13.20
CA ARG A 246 11.80 21.61 13.07
C ARG A 246 12.70 22.00 11.90
N ARG A 247 13.77 21.25 11.64
CA ARG A 247 14.64 21.48 10.47
C ARG A 247 13.93 21.25 9.14
N LEU A 248 12.87 20.44 9.13
CA LEU A 248 12.01 20.21 7.97
C LEU A 248 10.93 21.28 7.80
N GLY A 249 10.86 22.27 8.70
CA GLY A 249 9.94 23.41 8.60
C GLY A 249 8.66 23.28 9.43
N TYR A 250 8.52 22.27 10.28
CA TYR A 250 7.38 22.18 11.21
C TYR A 250 7.57 23.11 12.42
N ARG A 251 6.59 23.96 12.69
CA ARG A 251 6.59 24.89 13.82
C ARG A 251 6.17 24.21 15.12
N TYR A 252 5.17 23.34 15.04
CA TYR A 252 4.63 22.58 16.16
C TYR A 252 4.78 21.10 15.91
N ILE A 253 5.21 20.37 16.94
CA ILE A 253 5.36 18.92 16.89
C ILE A 253 4.62 18.38 18.10
N THR A 254 3.68 17.49 17.86
CA THR A 254 2.83 16.92 18.90
C THR A 254 2.81 15.41 18.79
N LEU A 255 2.59 14.73 19.91
CA LEU A 255 2.26 13.32 19.96
C LEU A 255 0.75 13.22 20.12
N ASP A 256 0.11 12.43 19.26
CA ASP A 256 -1.30 12.11 19.42
C ASP A 256 -1.50 11.23 20.66
N LEU A 257 -2.48 11.57 21.49
CA LEU A 257 -2.84 10.76 22.66
C LEU A 257 -3.64 9.53 22.23
N GLU A 258 -4.27 9.59 21.07
CA GLU A 258 -4.86 8.41 20.45
C GLU A 258 -3.80 7.58 19.73
N GLU A 259 -4.03 6.27 19.74
CA GLU A 259 -3.16 5.33 19.06
C GLU A 259 -3.30 5.43 17.54
N LEU A 260 -2.24 5.02 16.84
CA LEU A 260 -2.27 4.85 15.40
C LEU A 260 -3.47 3.99 14.97
N ALA A 261 -4.35 4.56 14.15
CA ALA A 261 -5.52 3.89 13.62
C ALA A 261 -5.70 4.12 12.12
N SER A 262 -6.43 3.21 11.47
CA SER A 262 -6.92 3.43 10.11
C SER A 262 -8.02 4.49 10.10
N GLY A 263 -8.07 5.29 9.03
CA GLY A 263 -9.15 6.26 8.81
C GLY A 263 -9.13 7.46 9.76
N SER A 264 -7.95 7.93 10.19
CA SER A 264 -7.81 9.09 11.09
C SER A 264 -8.62 10.32 10.61
N PHE A 265 -8.67 10.59 9.30
CA PHE A 265 -9.45 11.67 8.69
C PHE A 265 -10.87 11.27 8.21
N ASP A 266 -11.27 10.02 8.45
CA ASP A 266 -12.62 9.52 8.13
C ASP A 266 -13.53 9.53 9.37
N ARG A 267 -13.00 9.89 10.54
CA ARG A 267 -13.75 10.03 11.79
C ARG A 267 -14.61 11.29 11.74
N VAL A 268 -15.85 11.15 12.19
CA VAL A 268 -16.86 12.23 12.32
C VAL A 268 -16.79 12.81 13.72
#